data_AF-A0A2K5DHG3-F1
#
_entry.id   AF-A0A2K5DHG3-F1
#
_cell.length_a   1.000
_cell.length_b   1.000
_cell.length_c   1.000
_cell.angle_alpha   90.00
_cell.angle_beta   90.00
_cell.angle_gamma   90.00
#
_symmetry.space_group_name_H-M   'P 1'
#
loop_
_entity.id
_entity.type
_entity.pdbx_description
1 polymer ?
#
loop_
_entity_poly.entity_id
_entity_poly.type
_entity_poly.pdbx_seq_one_letter_code
_entity_poly.pdbx_strand_id
1 'polypeptide(L)'
;MESTLSASNMQDPSSSPLEKCLGSANGNGDLDSEEGSSLEETGFNWGEYLEETGASAAPHTSFKHVEISIQSNFQPGMKLEVANKNNPDTYWVATIITTCGQLLLLRYCGYGEDRRADFWCDVVIADLHPVGWCTQNNKVLMPPDAESDVMSLASVRHIS
;
A
#
# COMPACT_ATOMS: atom_id res chain seq x y z
N MET A 1 21.49 32.12 29.16
CA MET A 1 22.02 30.94 28.47
C MET A 1 21.01 30.56 27.41
N GLU A 2 21.29 30.89 26.15
CA GLU A 2 20.47 30.47 25.02
C GLU A 2 20.86 29.06 24.60
N SER A 3 19.88 28.22 24.27
CA SER A 3 20.11 26.91 23.66
C SER A 3 19.04 26.70 22.59
N THR A 4 19.39 27.14 21.40
CA THR A 4 18.70 26.89 20.13
C THR A 4 18.96 25.43 19.71
N LEU A 5 17.90 24.64 19.56
CA LEU A 5 17.94 23.32 18.94
C LEU A 5 17.74 23.49 17.44
N SER A 6 18.77 23.15 16.65
CA SER A 6 18.73 23.17 15.19
C SER A 6 17.93 21.97 14.68
N ALA A 7 16.84 22.23 13.96
CA ALA A 7 16.11 21.24 13.19
C ALA A 7 16.91 20.89 11.93
N SER A 8 17.25 19.61 11.76
CA SER A 8 17.91 19.08 10.56
C SER A 8 16.90 19.00 9.42
N ASN A 9 17.12 19.82 8.39
CA ASN A 9 16.34 19.88 7.16
C ASN A 9 16.66 18.65 6.30
N MET A 10 15.77 17.67 6.24
CA MET A 10 15.83 16.59 5.25
C MET A 10 15.22 17.13 3.94
N GLN A 11 16.08 17.47 2.98
CA GLN A 11 15.66 17.89 1.65
C GLN A 11 15.31 16.65 0.81
N ASP A 12 14.11 16.61 0.22
CA ASP A 12 13.72 15.67 -0.83
C ASP A 12 14.69 15.75 -2.02
N PRO A 13 15.34 14.64 -2.44
CA PRO A 13 16.10 14.61 -3.68
C PRO A 13 15.18 14.22 -4.84
N SER A 14 14.12 15.01 -5.09
CA SER A 14 13.30 14.88 -6.30
C SER A 14 13.39 16.15 -7.14
N SER A 15 14.59 16.52 -7.53
CA SER A 15 14.82 17.46 -8.64
C SER A 15 16.23 17.28 -9.19
N SER A 16 16.39 16.39 -10.17
CA SER A 16 17.58 16.39 -11.03
C SER A 16 17.34 17.34 -12.22
N PRO A 17 18.16 18.38 -12.42
CA PRO A 17 18.09 19.21 -13.62
C PRO A 17 18.59 18.44 -14.84
N LEU A 18 17.75 18.33 -15.87
CA LEU A 18 18.19 17.98 -17.21
C LEU A 18 18.92 19.19 -17.81
N GLU A 19 20.23 19.08 -18.04
CA GLU A 19 20.88 19.30 -19.34
C GLU A 19 22.38 19.67 -19.25
N LYS A 20 23.11 19.10 -20.21
CA LYS A 20 24.28 19.62 -20.95
C LYS A 20 25.64 19.72 -20.25
N CYS A 21 26.50 18.75 -20.59
CA CYS A 21 27.89 19.05 -20.92
C CYS A 21 28.14 18.72 -22.41
N LEU A 22 28.01 19.75 -23.26
CA LEU A 22 28.75 19.83 -24.52
C LEU A 22 30.18 20.27 -24.15
N GLY A 23 31.18 19.46 -24.54
CA GLY A 23 32.60 19.73 -24.32
C GLY A 23 33.39 19.53 -25.61
N SER A 24 33.95 20.64 -26.10
CA SER A 24 34.61 20.89 -27.38
C SER A 24 35.73 19.94 -27.83
N ALA A 25 35.67 19.65 -29.14
CA ALA A 25 36.70 19.80 -30.17
C ALA A 25 38.18 19.50 -29.81
N ASN A 26 38.70 18.45 -30.44
CA ASN A 26 40.00 18.50 -31.12
C ASN A 26 39.91 17.67 -32.41
N GLY A 27 40.10 18.34 -33.54
CA GLY A 27 40.10 17.70 -34.86
C GLY A 27 41.41 16.96 -35.15
N ASN A 28 41.31 15.93 -35.99
CA ASN A 28 42.10 15.76 -37.21
C ASN A 28 41.73 14.44 -37.94
N GLY A 29 41.33 14.54 -39.22
CA GLY A 29 41.58 13.52 -40.25
C GLY A 29 40.49 12.50 -40.58
N ASP A 30 39.63 12.87 -41.55
CA ASP A 30 39.05 12.09 -42.66
C ASP A 30 38.87 10.55 -42.56
N LEU A 31 37.62 10.08 -42.74
CA LEU A 31 37.14 9.24 -43.87
C LEU A 31 35.66 8.82 -43.67
N ASP A 32 34.93 8.78 -44.79
CA ASP A 32 33.47 8.84 -44.96
C ASP A 32 32.60 7.71 -44.36
N SER A 33 31.45 8.17 -43.81
CA SER A 33 30.06 7.72 -43.98
C SER A 33 29.76 6.25 -44.27
N GLU A 34 28.96 5.61 -43.40
CA GLU A 34 27.62 5.12 -43.74
C GLU A 34 26.80 4.87 -42.46
N GLU A 35 25.51 5.14 -42.63
CA GLU A 35 24.51 5.45 -41.64
C GLU A 35 23.89 4.19 -41.02
N GLY A 36 23.65 4.23 -39.72
CA GLY A 36 23.02 3.12 -39.01
C GLY A 36 23.01 3.33 -37.51
N SER A 37 22.63 4.52 -37.03
CA SER A 37 22.26 4.70 -35.61
C SER A 37 20.94 3.99 -35.37
N SER A 38 21.00 2.66 -35.35
CA SER A 38 20.17 1.88 -34.46
C SER A 38 20.55 2.38 -33.08
N LEU A 39 19.76 3.30 -32.53
CA LEU A 39 19.68 3.44 -31.09
C LEU A 39 19.25 2.06 -30.61
N GLU A 40 20.23 1.20 -30.36
CA GLU A 40 20.03 0.05 -29.51
C GLU A 40 19.44 0.65 -28.24
N GLU A 41 18.17 0.35 -28.00
CA GLU A 41 17.55 0.56 -26.70
C GLU A 41 18.25 -0.42 -25.76
N THR A 42 19.50 -0.10 -25.41
CA THR A 42 20.29 -0.79 -24.41
C THR A 42 19.48 -0.61 -23.13
N GLY A 43 18.70 -1.63 -22.81
CA GLY A 43 17.80 -1.61 -21.67
C GLY A 43 18.53 -1.16 -20.42
N PHE A 44 17.85 -0.37 -19.58
CA PHE A 44 18.45 0.18 -18.38
C PHE A 44 19.06 -0.91 -17.48
N ASN A 45 20.37 -0.80 -17.20
CA ASN A 45 21.09 -1.75 -16.37
C ASN A 45 21.15 -1.27 -14.92
N TRP A 46 20.36 -1.90 -14.05
CA TRP A 46 20.35 -1.60 -12.62
C TRP A 46 21.71 -1.82 -11.95
N GLY A 47 22.51 -2.79 -12.40
CA GLY A 47 23.84 -3.06 -11.85
C GLY A 47 24.79 -1.90 -12.07
N GLU A 48 24.89 -1.42 -13.32
CA GLU A 48 25.72 -0.28 -13.69
C GLU A 48 25.28 1.01 -12.98
N TYR A 49 23.97 1.27 -12.93
CA TYR A 49 23.44 2.43 -12.22
C TYR A 49 23.78 2.44 -10.72
N LEU A 50 23.62 1.29 -10.04
CA LEU A 50 23.95 1.18 -8.61
C LEU A 50 25.45 1.36 -8.36
N GLU A 51 26.29 0.82 -9.24
CA GLU A 51 27.74 1.02 -9.19
C GLU A 51 28.15 2.48 -9.43
N GLU A 52 27.63 3.12 -10.48
CA GLU A 52 27.95 4.51 -10.86
C GLU A 52 27.50 5.51 -9.78
N THR A 53 26.33 5.30 -9.21
CA THR A 53 25.78 6.17 -8.16
C THR A 53 26.30 5.83 -6.76
N GLY A 54 27.03 4.72 -6.60
CA GLY A 54 27.40 4.19 -5.29
C GLY A 54 26.20 3.81 -4.41
N ALA A 55 25.03 3.62 -5.01
CA ALA A 55 23.82 3.25 -4.32
C ALA A 55 23.79 1.75 -4.01
N SER A 56 23.12 1.38 -2.92
CA SER A 56 22.88 -0.03 -2.58
C SER A 56 21.45 -0.39 -2.90
N ALA A 57 21.23 -1.60 -3.42
CA ALA A 57 19.89 -2.17 -3.51
C ALA A 57 19.26 -2.21 -2.11
N ALA A 58 17.96 -1.89 -2.02
CA ALA A 58 17.21 -1.99 -0.79
C ALA A 58 17.17 -3.46 -0.32
N PRO A 59 17.54 -3.75 0.95
CA PRO A 59 17.39 -5.08 1.51
C PRO A 59 15.94 -5.58 1.39
N HIS A 60 15.74 -6.90 1.24
CA HIS A 60 14.39 -7.48 1.23
C HIS A 60 13.62 -7.18 2.53
N THR A 61 14.34 -7.06 3.65
CA THR A 61 13.80 -6.68 4.97
C THR A 61 13.29 -5.23 5.03
N SER A 62 13.64 -4.39 4.05
CA SER A 62 13.04 -3.06 3.90
C SER A 62 11.55 -3.15 3.51
N PHE A 63 11.10 -4.28 2.97
CA PHE A 63 9.74 -4.52 2.51
C PHE A 63 8.92 -5.38 3.49
N LYS A 64 8.76 -4.92 4.73
CA LYS A 64 8.03 -5.63 5.81
C LYS A 64 6.63 -6.11 5.42
N HIS A 65 5.95 -5.38 4.55
CA HIS A 65 4.62 -5.73 4.04
C HIS A 65 4.58 -7.07 3.30
N VAL A 66 5.67 -7.44 2.63
CA VAL A 66 5.81 -8.71 1.91
C VAL A 66 5.83 -9.86 2.91
N GLU A 67 6.61 -9.75 3.99
CA GLU A 67 6.66 -10.76 5.05
C GLU A 67 5.32 -10.92 5.76
N ILE A 68 4.65 -9.81 6.08
CA ILE A 68 3.32 -9.81 6.71
C ILE A 68 2.31 -10.54 5.82
N SER A 69 2.33 -10.29 4.51
CA SER A 69 1.42 -10.96 3.58
C SER A 69 1.62 -12.47 3.51
N ILE A 70 2.87 -12.92 3.56
CA ILE A 70 3.24 -14.35 3.51
C ILE A 70 2.86 -15.04 4.83
N GLN A 71 2.95 -14.32 5.95
CA GLN A 71 2.65 -14.85 7.29
C GLN A 71 1.17 -14.76 7.65
N SER A 72 0.41 -13.84 7.05
CA SER A 72 -1.01 -13.69 7.35
C SER A 72 -1.76 -14.91 6.85
N ASN A 73 -2.42 -15.62 7.76
CA ASN A 73 -3.24 -16.79 7.46
C ASN A 73 -4.67 -16.40 6.99
N PHE A 74 -4.87 -15.14 6.59
CA PHE A 74 -6.14 -14.66 6.08
C PHE A 74 -6.45 -15.27 4.72
N GLN A 75 -7.71 -15.69 4.55
CA GLN A 75 -8.20 -16.25 3.30
C GLN A 75 -9.53 -15.61 2.91
N PRO A 76 -9.81 -15.45 1.60
CA PRO A 76 -11.13 -15.07 1.13
C PRO A 76 -12.22 -15.96 1.73
N GLY A 77 -13.34 -15.36 2.14
CA GLY A 77 -14.46 -16.02 2.81
C GLY A 77 -14.39 -16.03 4.34
N MET A 78 -13.23 -15.76 4.95
CA MET A 78 -13.14 -15.60 6.40
C MET A 78 -13.94 -14.39 6.88
N LYS A 79 -14.44 -14.46 8.12
CA LYS A 79 -15.13 -13.35 8.79
C LYS A 79 -14.28 -12.81 9.94
N LEU A 80 -14.29 -11.50 10.11
CA LEU A 80 -13.54 -10.78 11.12
C LEU A 80 -14.43 -9.71 11.77
N GLU A 81 -14.12 -9.36 13.01
CA GLU A 81 -14.66 -8.18 13.69
C GLU A 81 -13.69 -7.01 13.45
N VAL A 82 -14.21 -5.90 12.94
CA VAL A 82 -13.43 -4.74 12.50
C VAL A 82 -13.89 -3.52 13.27
N ALA A 83 -12.95 -2.76 13.85
CA ALA A 83 -13.30 -1.53 14.57
C ALA A 83 -13.94 -0.48 13.65
N ASN A 84 -14.98 0.19 14.14
CA ASN A 84 -15.62 1.30 13.44
C ASN A 84 -14.74 2.55 13.47
N LYS A 85 -14.53 3.18 12.30
CA LYS A 85 -13.69 4.39 12.16
C LYS A 85 -14.15 5.54 13.04
N ASN A 86 -15.45 5.69 13.24
CA ASN A 86 -16.04 6.82 13.95
C ASN A 86 -16.16 6.57 15.47
N ASN A 87 -16.14 5.30 15.88
CA ASN A 87 -16.31 4.91 17.28
C ASN A 87 -15.47 3.66 17.59
N PRO A 88 -14.24 3.83 18.10
CA PRO A 88 -13.27 2.75 18.27
C PRO A 88 -13.67 1.71 19.33
N ASP A 89 -14.69 1.97 20.15
CA ASP A 89 -15.22 1.00 21.11
C ASP A 89 -16.28 0.06 20.50
N THR A 90 -16.59 0.26 19.23
CA THR A 90 -17.59 -0.51 18.50
C THR A 90 -16.98 -1.18 17.30
N TYR A 91 -17.45 -2.39 17.02
CA TYR A 91 -16.92 -3.23 15.96
C TYR A 91 -18.08 -3.75 15.10
N TRP A 92 -17.78 -4.09 13.86
CA TRP A 92 -18.73 -4.78 13.00
C TRP A 92 -18.10 -5.94 12.25
N VAL A 93 -18.93 -6.93 11.91
CA VAL A 93 -18.45 -8.11 11.20
C VAL A 93 -18.26 -7.77 9.73
N ALA A 94 -17.09 -8.10 9.19
CA ALA A 94 -16.79 -8.03 7.77
C ALA A 94 -16.32 -9.40 7.24
N THR A 95 -16.53 -9.64 5.95
CA THR A 95 -16.04 -10.82 5.24
C THR A 95 -14.87 -10.42 4.35
N ILE A 96 -13.81 -11.24 4.34
CA ILE A 96 -12.67 -11.08 3.44
C ILE A 96 -13.11 -11.45 2.02
N ILE A 97 -13.13 -10.48 1.11
CA ILE A 97 -13.44 -10.70 -0.30
C ILE A 97 -12.18 -11.14 -1.04
N THR A 98 -11.05 -10.49 -0.79
CA THR A 98 -9.75 -10.84 -1.38
C THR A 98 -8.60 -10.43 -0.49
N THR A 99 -7.46 -11.08 -0.66
CA THR A 99 -6.19 -10.72 -0.01
C THR A 99 -5.21 -10.17 -1.06
N CYS A 100 -4.47 -9.12 -0.72
CA CYS A 100 -3.44 -8.53 -1.58
C CYS A 100 -2.32 -7.97 -0.72
N GLY A 101 -1.26 -8.76 -0.51
CA GLY A 101 -0.16 -8.31 0.33
C GLY A 101 -0.64 -8.10 1.78
N GLN A 102 -0.37 -6.92 2.33
CA GLN A 102 -0.87 -6.49 3.65
C GLN A 102 -2.30 -5.93 3.61
N LEU A 103 -2.92 -5.81 2.43
CA LEU A 103 -4.24 -5.24 2.27
C LEU A 103 -5.28 -6.34 2.14
N LEU A 104 -6.40 -6.17 2.85
CA LEU A 104 -7.60 -6.99 2.72
C LEU A 104 -8.69 -6.16 2.05
N LEU A 105 -9.35 -6.73 1.05
CA LEU A 105 -10.61 -6.21 0.56
C LEU A 105 -11.71 -6.80 1.42
N LEU A 106 -12.41 -5.96 2.16
CA LEU A 106 -13.44 -6.35 3.11
C LEU A 106 -14.81 -5.86 2.69
N ARG A 107 -15.85 -6.62 3.03
CA ARG A 107 -17.25 -6.20 2.93
C ARG A 107 -17.94 -6.40 4.27
N TYR A 108 -18.60 -5.37 4.79
CA TYR A 108 -19.41 -5.52 6.00
C TYR A 108 -20.57 -6.50 5.81
N CYS A 109 -20.90 -7.26 6.85
CA CYS A 109 -22.07 -8.12 6.86
C CYS A 109 -23.34 -7.28 6.70
N GLY A 110 -24.23 -7.75 5.83
CA GLY A 110 -25.51 -7.09 5.49
C GLY A 110 -25.54 -6.43 4.10
N TYR A 111 -24.39 -6.20 3.46
CA TYR A 111 -24.30 -5.67 2.09
C TYR A 111 -24.51 -6.70 0.97
N GLY A 112 -24.69 -7.98 1.33
CA GLY A 112 -24.87 -9.06 0.35
C GLY A 112 -23.74 -9.09 -0.69
N GLU A 113 -24.13 -9.02 -1.97
CA GLU A 113 -23.22 -9.06 -3.11
C GLU A 113 -22.81 -7.67 -3.65
N ASP A 114 -23.18 -6.58 -2.97
CA ASP A 114 -22.89 -5.23 -3.45
C ASP A 114 -21.40 -4.87 -3.33
N ARG A 115 -20.71 -4.96 -4.47
CA ARG A 115 -19.28 -4.61 -4.60
C ARG A 115 -18.98 -3.14 -4.35
N ARG A 116 -19.98 -2.26 -4.39
CA ARG A 116 -19.78 -0.81 -4.10
C ARG A 116 -19.49 -0.55 -2.63
N ALA A 117 -19.85 -1.50 -1.76
CA ALA A 117 -19.60 -1.45 -0.32
C ALA A 117 -18.27 -2.09 0.09
N ASP A 118 -17.48 -2.59 -0.87
CA ASP A 118 -16.16 -3.15 -0.58
C ASP A 118 -15.18 -2.03 -0.24
N PHE A 119 -14.34 -2.26 0.76
CA PHE A 119 -13.31 -1.31 1.16
C PHE A 119 -11.99 -2.02 1.43
N TRP A 120 -10.90 -1.34 1.10
CA TRP A 120 -9.56 -1.81 1.43
C TRP A 120 -9.20 -1.47 2.87
N CYS A 121 -8.55 -2.42 3.52
CA CYS A 121 -8.16 -2.36 4.92
C CYS A 121 -6.74 -2.88 5.07
N ASP A 122 -5.90 -2.16 5.81
CA ASP A 122 -4.52 -2.53 6.07
C ASP A 122 -4.44 -3.35 7.36
N VAL A 123 -3.92 -4.59 7.30
CA VAL A 123 -3.89 -5.50 8.45
C VAL A 123 -2.98 -5.05 9.59
N VAL A 124 -2.05 -4.12 9.33
CA VAL A 124 -1.11 -3.61 10.34
C VAL A 124 -1.72 -2.44 11.10
N ILE A 125 -2.48 -1.61 10.40
CA ILE A 125 -3.05 -0.37 10.94
C ILE A 125 -4.44 -0.61 11.51
N ALA A 126 -5.22 -1.50 10.89
CA ALA A 126 -6.58 -1.77 11.30
C ALA A 126 -6.65 -2.71 12.50
N ASP A 127 -7.60 -2.44 13.38
CA ASP A 127 -7.91 -3.30 14.51
C ASP A 127 -8.86 -4.42 14.05
N LEU A 128 -8.27 -5.58 13.77
CA LEU A 128 -8.93 -6.76 13.21
C LEU A 128 -8.88 -7.93 14.20
N HIS A 129 -10.03 -8.54 14.44
CA HIS A 129 -10.14 -9.64 15.38
C HIS A 129 -10.93 -10.82 14.82
N PRO A 130 -10.66 -12.04 15.30
CA PRO A 130 -11.52 -13.19 14.98
C PRO A 130 -12.92 -12.99 15.54
N VAL A 131 -13.91 -13.60 14.89
CA VAL A 131 -15.31 -13.57 15.36
C VAL A 131 -15.42 -14.11 16.79
N GLY A 132 -16.16 -13.40 17.64
CA GLY A 132 -16.35 -13.69 19.06
C GLY A 132 -15.44 -12.90 20.01
N TRP A 133 -14.50 -12.10 19.48
CA TRP A 133 -13.59 -11.31 20.29
C TRP A 133 -14.31 -10.21 21.07
N CYS A 134 -15.29 -9.53 20.48
CA CYS A 134 -16.07 -8.51 21.17
C CYS A 134 -16.80 -9.06 22.40
N THR A 135 -17.40 -10.25 22.28
CA THR A 135 -18.05 -10.94 23.41
C THR A 135 -17.06 -11.24 24.54
N GLN A 136 -15.84 -11.63 24.20
CA GLN A 136 -14.79 -11.96 25.19
C GLN A 136 -14.21 -10.72 25.87
N ASN A 137 -14.14 -9.59 25.15
CA ASN A 137 -13.48 -8.36 25.60
C ASN A 137 -14.49 -7.28 26.04
N ASN A 138 -15.77 -7.64 26.20
CA ASN A 138 -16.85 -6.73 26.58
C ASN A 138 -16.94 -5.49 25.67
N LYS A 139 -16.73 -5.69 24.36
CA LYS A 139 -16.89 -4.68 23.31
C LYS A 139 -18.23 -4.85 22.62
N VAL A 140 -18.68 -3.78 21.97
CA VAL A 140 -20.01 -3.74 21.35
C VAL A 140 -19.93 -4.06 19.87
N LEU A 141 -20.72 -5.03 19.41
CA LEU A 141 -20.95 -5.27 17.99
C LEU A 141 -22.09 -4.36 17.49
N MET A 142 -21.73 -3.33 16.73
CA MET A 142 -22.68 -2.41 16.10
C MET A 142 -22.26 -2.05 14.68
N PRO A 143 -23.21 -1.99 13.73
CA PRO A 143 -22.94 -1.52 12.38
C PRO A 143 -22.51 -0.05 12.41
N PRO A 144 -21.65 0.39 11.47
CA PRO A 144 -21.26 1.79 11.35
C PRO A 144 -22.48 2.72 11.14
N ASP A 145 -22.47 3.91 11.75
CA ASP A 145 -23.63 4.84 11.72
C ASP A 145 -24.03 5.29 10.31
N ALA A 146 -23.05 5.48 9.41
CA ALA A 146 -23.27 5.90 8.02
C ALA A 146 -24.00 4.83 7.17
N GLU A 147 -24.16 3.63 7.72
CA GLU A 147 -24.54 2.40 7.02
C GLU A 147 -25.82 1.78 7.64
N SER A 148 -26.34 2.36 8.73
CA SER A 148 -27.43 1.81 9.54
C SER A 148 -28.77 1.70 8.78
N ASP A 149 -29.11 2.68 7.94
CA ASP A 149 -30.37 2.69 7.17
C ASP A 149 -30.42 1.58 6.11
N VAL A 150 -29.30 1.33 5.40
CA VAL A 150 -29.22 0.29 4.37
C VAL A 150 -29.17 -1.13 4.95
N MET A 151 -28.56 -1.29 6.13
CA MET A 151 -28.47 -2.58 6.83
C MET A 151 -29.79 -3.00 7.48
N SER A 152 -30.63 -2.04 7.89
CA SER A 152 -31.96 -2.31 8.47
C SER A 152 -32.91 -3.03 7.48
N LEU A 153 -32.82 -2.71 6.19
CA LEU A 153 -33.65 -3.29 5.13
C LEU A 153 -33.18 -4.69 4.71
N ALA A 154 -31.88 -4.98 4.81
CA ALA A 154 -31.31 -6.27 4.48
C ALA A 154 -31.63 -7.36 5.52
N SER A 155 -31.76 -6.99 6.80
CA SER A 155 -32.04 -7.92 7.90
C SER A 155 -33.47 -8.47 7.90
N VAL A 156 -34.43 -7.78 7.26
CA VAL A 156 -35.84 -8.20 7.19
C VAL A 156 -36.08 -9.42 6.26
N ARG A 157 -35.07 -9.87 5.49
CA ARG A 157 -35.26 -10.93 4.49
C ARG A 157 -34.65 -12.30 4.80
N HIS A 158 -33.83 -12.49 5.84
CA HIS A 158 -33.16 -13.80 6.03
C HIS A 158 -32.92 -14.23 7.49
N ILE A 159 -33.80 -13.86 8.41
CA ILE A 159 -33.87 -14.54 9.71
C ILE A 159 -35.29 -15.10 9.88
N SER A 160 -35.55 -16.23 9.22
CA SER A 160 -36.66 -17.14 9.49
C SER A 160 -36.16 -18.57 9.52
#